data_AF-A0A527GGG4-F1
#
_entry.id   AF-A0A527GGG4-F1
#
_cell.length_a   1.000
_cell.length_b   1.000
_cell.length_c   1.000
_cell.angle_alpha   90.00
_cell.angle_beta   90.00
_cell.angle_gamma   90.00
#
_symmetry.space_group_name_H-M   'P 1'
#
loop_
_entity.id
_entity.type
_entity.pdbx_description
1 polymer ?
#
loop_
_entity_poly.entity_id
_entity_poly.type
_entity_poly.pdbx_seq_one_letter_code
_entity_poly.pdbx_strand_id
1 'polypeptide(L)'
;PDGTVAKVTDETNRSLLSVIDDSRLRLPDDLDIAPDGRIFFSEATIRYEMSEWAVDALEGRGNGRLICHDPRTGSTRTILR
;
A
#
# COMPACT_ATOMS: atom_id res chain seq x y z
N PRO A 1 19.32 -17.80 2.31
CA PRO A 1 19.28 -16.36 2.67
C PRO A 1 19.72 -16.18 4.12
N ASP A 2 20.42 -15.10 4.41
CA ASP A 2 20.90 -14.73 5.75
C ASP A 2 19.79 -14.20 6.67
N GLY A 3 18.58 -13.99 6.15
CA GLY A 3 17.40 -13.59 6.92
C GLY A 3 17.39 -12.12 7.33
N THR A 4 18.22 -11.28 6.68
CA THR A 4 18.25 -9.85 6.94
C THR A 4 16.95 -9.18 6.49
N VAL A 5 16.41 -8.30 7.34
CA VAL A 5 15.17 -7.56 7.07
C VAL A 5 15.50 -6.08 6.92
N ALA A 6 14.93 -5.43 5.89
CA ALA A 6 15.06 -4.01 5.64
C ALA A 6 13.70 -3.42 5.24
N LYS A 7 13.50 -2.12 5.54
CA LYS A 7 12.31 -1.40 5.09
C LYS A 7 12.35 -1.25 3.57
N VAL A 8 11.31 -1.73 2.89
CA VAL A 8 11.09 -1.49 1.46
C VAL A 8 10.46 -0.11 1.25
N THR A 9 9.26 0.09 1.79
CA THR A 9 8.53 1.35 1.70
C THR A 9 7.41 1.41 2.74
N ASP A 10 7.03 2.62 3.14
CA ASP A 10 5.91 2.94 4.04
C ASP A 10 5.08 4.13 3.51
N GLU A 11 5.36 4.57 2.27
CA GLU A 11 4.75 5.73 1.64
C GLU A 11 4.55 5.52 0.13
N THR A 12 3.56 6.21 -0.42
CA THR A 12 3.23 6.31 -1.84
C THR A 12 2.91 7.75 -2.22
N ASN A 13 2.59 8.02 -3.49
CA ASN A 13 2.20 9.35 -3.92
C ASN A 13 0.88 9.82 -3.26
N ARG A 14 0.85 11.08 -2.82
CA ARG A 14 -0.34 11.74 -2.29
C ARG A 14 -1.30 12.18 -3.39
N SER A 15 -2.60 12.11 -3.11
CA SER A 15 -3.66 12.74 -3.91
C SER A 15 -3.62 14.26 -3.75
N LEU A 16 -3.42 14.99 -4.86
CA LEU A 16 -3.21 16.46 -4.84
C LEU A 16 -4.42 17.26 -4.35
N LEU A 17 -5.63 16.78 -4.61
CA LEU A 17 -6.89 17.47 -4.28
C LEU A 17 -7.57 16.90 -3.03
N SER A 18 -6.91 15.98 -2.31
CA SER A 18 -7.45 15.37 -1.10
C SER A 18 -6.97 16.10 0.15
N VAL A 19 -7.91 16.41 1.04
CA VAL A 19 -7.60 16.89 2.39
C VAL A 19 -6.96 15.77 3.22
N ILE A 20 -7.44 14.54 3.04
CA ILE A 20 -6.89 13.35 3.69
C ILE A 20 -5.56 13.02 3.05
N ASP A 21 -4.52 12.90 3.88
CA ASP A 21 -3.22 12.41 3.44
C ASP A 21 -3.29 10.88 3.24
N ASP A 22 -3.25 10.46 1.99
CA ASP A 22 -3.22 9.07 1.57
C ASP A 22 -1.81 8.61 1.17
N SER A 23 -0.75 9.37 1.47
CA SER A 23 0.61 8.94 1.17
C SER A 23 1.08 7.80 2.06
N ARG A 24 0.65 7.74 3.33
CA ARG A 24 1.02 6.67 4.26
C ARG A 24 0.28 5.38 3.98
N LEU A 25 0.99 4.27 4.12
CA LEU A 25 0.39 2.94 4.11
C LEU A 25 -0.16 2.61 5.51
N ARG A 26 -1.42 2.18 5.59
CA ARG A 26 -2.13 1.76 6.80
C ARG A 26 -2.19 0.25 6.93
N LEU A 27 -2.69 -0.41 5.88
CA LEU A 27 -2.94 -1.86 5.90
C LEU A 27 -2.46 -2.52 4.60
N PRO A 28 -1.15 -2.49 4.29
CA PRO A 28 -0.58 -3.31 3.24
C PRO A 28 -0.72 -4.79 3.63
N ASP A 29 -1.31 -5.59 2.75
CA ASP A 29 -1.73 -6.96 3.07
C ASP A 29 -0.86 -7.99 2.35
N ASP A 30 -1.07 -8.16 1.04
CA ASP A 30 -0.38 -9.18 0.25
C ASP A 30 0.44 -8.57 -0.89
N LEU A 31 1.47 -9.29 -1.35
CA LEU A 31 2.37 -8.83 -2.41
C LEU A 31 2.76 -9.92 -3.39
N ASP A 32 3.11 -9.50 -4.60
CA ASP A 32 3.74 -10.33 -5.62
C ASP A 32 4.86 -9.55 -6.35
N ILE A 33 5.78 -10.29 -6.97
CA ILE A 33 6.94 -9.75 -7.67
C ILE A 33 6.80 -10.08 -9.15
N ALA A 34 6.68 -9.03 -9.99
CA ALA A 34 6.59 -9.20 -11.42
C ALA A 34 7.93 -9.66 -12.03
N PRO A 35 7.93 -10.24 -13.25
CA PRO A 35 9.15 -10.70 -13.92
C PRO A 35 10.23 -9.63 -14.13
N ASP A 36 9.86 -8.35 -14.10
CA ASP A 36 10.79 -7.21 -14.23
C ASP A 36 11.32 -6.69 -12.87
N GLY A 37 11.00 -7.40 -11.78
CA GLY A 37 11.47 -7.10 -10.43
C GLY A 37 10.66 -6.04 -9.68
N ARG A 38 9.61 -5.48 -10.28
CA ARG A 38 8.69 -4.58 -9.56
C ARG A 38 7.84 -5.37 -8.56
N ILE A 39 7.63 -4.77 -7.40
CA ILE A 39 6.87 -5.35 -6.29
C ILE A 39 5.48 -4.71 -6.29
N PHE A 40 4.44 -5.52 -6.41
CA PHE A 40 3.05 -5.09 -6.36
C PHE A 40 2.44 -5.55 -5.06
N PHE A 41 1.70 -4.69 -4.38
CA PHE A 41 1.03 -5.07 -3.15
C PHE A 41 -0.32 -4.39 -3.03
N SER A 42 -1.24 -5.09 -2.38
CA SER A 42 -2.54 -4.56 -2.01
C SER A 42 -2.44 -3.79 -0.69
N GLU A 43 -3.20 -2.71 -0.61
CA GLU A 43 -3.56 -2.11 0.66
C GLU A 43 -5.06 -2.23 0.82
N ALA A 44 -5.52 -2.89 1.90
CA ALA A 44 -6.93 -3.20 2.07
C ALA A 44 -7.78 -1.94 2.27
N THR A 45 -7.21 -0.93 2.93
CA THR A 45 -7.90 0.33 3.25
C THR A 45 -6.90 1.46 3.46
N ILE A 46 -7.27 2.65 3.01
CA ILE A 46 -6.52 3.90 3.29
C ILE A 46 -7.11 4.71 4.45
N ARG A 47 -8.17 4.21 5.09
CA ARG A 47 -8.98 4.94 6.07
C ARG A 47 -8.82 4.42 7.49
N TYR A 48 -8.80 3.11 7.64
CA TYR A 48 -8.83 2.44 8.94
C TYR A 48 -7.46 1.88 9.30
N GLU A 49 -7.16 1.84 10.59
CA GLU A 49 -6.02 1.09 11.11
C GLU A 49 -6.41 -0.38 11.32
N MET A 50 -5.41 -1.25 11.48
CA MET A 50 -5.65 -2.68 11.74
C MET A 50 -6.54 -2.93 12.97
N SER A 51 -6.50 -2.06 13.98
CA SER A 51 -7.37 -2.14 15.17
C SER A 51 -8.85 -1.90 14.87
N GLU A 52 -9.18 -1.30 13.72
CA GLU A 52 -10.54 -0.88 13.33
C GLU A 52 -11.12 -1.76 12.22
N TRP A 53 -10.52 -2.93 11.95
CA TRP A 53 -10.92 -3.84 10.87
C TRP A 53 -12.42 -4.19 10.87
N ALA A 54 -13.06 -4.27 12.03
CA ALA A 54 -14.49 -4.58 12.14
C ALA A 54 -15.37 -3.45 11.58
N VAL A 55 -14.92 -2.19 11.69
CA VAL A 55 -15.63 -1.04 11.13
C VAL A 55 -15.44 -0.98 9.62
N ASP A 56 -14.23 -1.25 9.13
CA ASP A 56 -13.94 -1.34 7.69
C ASP A 56 -14.77 -2.46 7.03
N ALA A 57 -14.84 -3.62 7.68
CA ALA A 57 -15.67 -4.74 7.25
C ALA A 57 -17.17 -4.41 7.24
N LEU A 58 -17.66 -3.67 8.25
CA LEU A 58 -19.05 -3.23 8.31
C LEU A 58 -19.37 -2.19 7.23
N GLU A 59 -18.44 -1.29 6.92
CA GLU A 59 -18.63 -0.30 5.85
C GLU A 59 -18.79 -0.99 4.49
N GLY A 60 -18.05 -2.09 4.24
CA GLY A 60 -18.24 -2.95 3.07
C GLY A 60 -18.04 -2.22 1.73
N ARG A 61 -17.19 -1.19 1.71
CA ARG A 61 -16.87 -0.41 0.51
C ARG A 61 -15.44 -0.66 0.05
N GLY A 62 -15.20 -0.47 -1.26
CA GLY A 62 -13.85 -0.48 -1.82
C GLY A 62 -13.04 0.73 -1.33
N ASN A 63 -12.30 0.55 -0.25
CA ASN A 63 -11.40 1.56 0.33
C ASN A 63 -9.92 1.32 0.01
N GLY A 64 -9.60 0.16 -0.55
CA GLY A 64 -8.23 -0.27 -0.83
C GLY A 64 -7.64 0.31 -2.10
N ARG A 65 -6.42 -0.14 -2.41
CA ARG A 65 -5.69 0.22 -3.64
C ARG A 65 -4.61 -0.80 -3.96
N LEU A 66 -4.14 -0.78 -5.21
CA LEU A 66 -2.92 -1.48 -5.62
C LEU A 66 -1.76 -0.49 -5.72
N ILE A 67 -0.61 -0.91 -5.21
CA ILE A 67 0.61 -0.11 -5.15
C ILE A 67 1.74 -0.88 -5.82
N CYS A 68 2.63 -0.15 -6.50
CA CYS A 68 3.83 -0.68 -7.13
C CYS A 68 5.06 0.00 -6.55
N HIS A 69 6.03 -0.77 -6.09
CA HIS A 69 7.37 -0.33 -5.73
C HIS A 69 8.38 -0.81 -6.78
N ASP A 70 9.24 0.09 -7.25
CA ASP A 70 10.35 -0.24 -8.16
C ASP A 70 11.68 -0.16 -7.39
N PRO A 71 12.30 -1.29 -7.03
CA PRO A 71 13.55 -1.31 -6.28
C PRO A 71 14.72 -0.62 -6.99
N ARG A 72 14.67 -0.46 -8.32
CA ARG A 72 15.76 0.15 -9.10
C ARG A 72 15.81 1.67 -8.94
N THR A 73 14.65 2.28 -8.72
CA THR A 73 14.51 3.73 -8.55
C THR A 73 14.15 4.13 -7.11
N GLY A 74 13.74 3.16 -6.28
CA GLY A 74 13.20 3.39 -4.94
C GLY A 74 11.80 4.02 -4.95
N SER A 75 11.14 4.12 -6.12
CA SER A 75 9.84 4.79 -6.21
C SER A 75 8.68 3.86 -5.84
N THR A 76 7.75 4.38 -5.04
CA THR A 76 6.49 3.70 -4.72
C THR A 76 5.31 4.54 -5.21
N ARG A 77 4.35 3.92 -5.92
CA ARG A 77 3.19 4.61 -6.48
C ARG A 77 1.92 3.78 -6.39
N THR A 78 0.80 4.46 -6.11
CA THR A 78 -0.54 3.91 -6.29
C THR A 78 -0.79 3.77 -7.78
N ILE A 79 -1.13 2.56 -8.23
CA ILE A 79 -1.33 2.24 -9.65
C ILE A 79 -2.81 1.98 -10.01
N LEU A 80 -3.63 1.62 -9.02
CA LEU A 80 -5.07 1.39 -9.18
C LEU A 80 -5.78 1.70 -7.87
N ARG A 81 -6.99 2.24 -7.98
CA ARG A 81 -7.92 2.53 -6.87
C ARG A 81 -9.33 2.15 -7.30
#